data_AF-A0A2V9Q1U3-F1
#
_entry.id   AF-A0A2V9Q1U3-F1
#
_cell.length_a   1.000
_cell.length_b   1.000
_cell.length_c   1.000
_cell.angle_alpha   90.00
_cell.angle_beta   90.00
_cell.angle_gamma   90.00
#
_symmetry.space_group_name_H-M   'P 1'
#
loop_
_entity.id
_entity.type
_entity.pdbx_description
1 polymer ?
#
loop_
_entity_poly.entity_id
_entity_poly.type
_entity_poly.pdbx_seq_one_letter_code
_entity_poly.pdbx_strand_id
1 'polypeptide(L)'
;MKRTGRWMVALSWACRAIAAVILLQTLFFKFTAAPESVYIFTKVGEFVHGYAQFLPVEMVQASARIGSGVMELIASVLLLIPRSVWAGSLLAIAATGGAILSHLTFLGIVVQNDGGLLFALATTVVCTSVIALYLHRTQVPVIGKRF
;
A
#
# COMPACT_ATOMS: atom_id res chain seq x y z
N MET A 1 -2.18 -31.17 5.64
CA MET A 1 -3.00 -30.01 5.22
C MET A 1 -4.12 -29.84 6.25
N LYS A 2 -3.92 -29.00 7.28
CA LYS A 2 -4.93 -28.81 8.34
C LYS A 2 -6.18 -28.17 7.73
N ARG A 3 -7.35 -28.74 8.02
CA ARG A 3 -8.67 -28.31 7.52
C ARG A 3 -8.84 -26.81 7.82
N THR A 4 -8.67 -25.94 6.83
CA THR A 4 -8.88 -24.50 6.99
C THR A 4 -10.35 -24.28 7.33
N GLY A 5 -10.62 -23.74 8.52
CA GLY A 5 -11.99 -23.45 8.94
C GLY A 5 -12.64 -22.46 7.97
N ARG A 6 -13.94 -22.62 7.67
CA ARG A 6 -14.70 -21.72 6.78
C ARG A 6 -14.51 -20.24 7.16
N TRP A 7 -14.41 -19.96 8.46
CA TRP A 7 -14.12 -18.64 9.02
C TRP A 7 -12.76 -18.06 8.61
N MET A 8 -11.71 -18.88 8.53
CA MET A 8 -10.38 -18.42 8.11
C MET A 8 -10.35 -18.05 6.63
N VAL A 9 -11.08 -18.81 5.81
CA VAL A 9 -11.21 -18.52 4.37
C VAL A 9 -11.99 -17.22 4.16
N ALA A 10 -13.11 -17.05 4.88
CA ALA A 10 -13.89 -15.82 4.84
C ALA A 10 -13.07 -14.60 5.28
N LEU A 11 -12.33 -14.73 6.40
CA LEU A 11 -11.44 -13.67 6.89
C LEU A 11 -10.35 -13.31 5.88
N SER A 12 -9.69 -14.31 5.28
CA SER A 12 -8.68 -14.08 4.22
C SER A 12 -9.27 -13.27 3.06
N TRP A 13 -10.41 -13.70 2.52
CA TRP A 13 -11.06 -12.99 1.41
C TRP A 13 -11.50 -11.58 1.79
N ALA A 14 -12.03 -11.38 2.99
CA ALA A 14 -12.40 -10.05 3.49
C ALA A 14 -11.18 -9.12 3.53
N CYS A 15 -10.07 -9.54 4.16
CA CYS A 15 -8.85 -8.74 4.22
C CYS A 15 -8.31 -8.40 2.81
N ARG A 16 -8.26 -9.39 1.91
CA ARG A 16 -7.75 -9.23 0.54
C ARG A 16 -8.62 -8.28 -0.28
N ALA A 17 -9.95 -8.40 -0.17
CA ALA A 17 -10.88 -7.55 -0.88
C ALA A 17 -10.83 -6.10 -0.36
N ILE A 18 -10.82 -5.89 0.96
CA ILE A 18 -10.71 -4.56 1.57
C ILE A 18 -9.42 -3.87 1.09
N ALA A 19 -8.28 -4.54 1.22
CA ALA A 19 -7.01 -3.99 0.76
C ALA A 19 -7.02 -3.67 -0.74
N ALA A 20 -7.48 -4.61 -1.59
CA ALA A 20 -7.51 -4.42 -3.03
C ALA A 20 -8.44 -3.26 -3.45
N VAL A 21 -9.62 -3.13 -2.85
CA VAL A 21 -10.56 -2.04 -3.18
C VAL A 21 -9.97 -0.69 -2.81
N ILE A 22 -9.38 -0.56 -1.62
CA ILE A 22 -8.75 0.71 -1.20
C ILE A 22 -7.56 1.05 -2.11
N LEU A 23 -6.70 0.09 -2.41
CA LEU A 23 -5.57 0.28 -3.32
C LEU A 23 -6.04 0.67 -4.73
N LEU A 24 -7.08 0.04 -5.27
CA LEU A 24 -7.63 0.41 -6.58
C LEU A 24 -8.24 1.82 -6.57
N GLN A 25 -8.87 2.22 -5.47
CA GLN A 25 -9.38 3.58 -5.30
C GLN A 25 -8.24 4.61 -5.32
N THR A 26 -7.11 4.35 -4.66
CA THR A 26 -5.97 5.30 -4.64
C THR A 26 -5.38 5.52 -6.03
N LEU A 27 -5.45 4.52 -6.92
CA LEU A 27 -4.97 4.64 -8.31
C LEU A 27 -5.64 5.76 -9.08
N PHE A 28 -6.95 5.98 -8.85
CA PHE A 28 -7.67 7.07 -9.52
C PHE A 28 -6.95 8.40 -9.26
N PHE A 29 -6.74 8.76 -7.99
CA PHE A 29 -6.07 9.99 -7.60
C PHE A 29 -4.63 10.06 -8.11
N LYS A 30 -3.90 8.94 -8.06
CA LYS A 30 -2.51 8.88 -8.47
C LYS A 30 -2.31 8.97 -9.97
N PHE A 31 -3.16 8.35 -10.79
CA PHE A 31 -2.98 8.38 -12.24
C PHE A 31 -3.62 9.60 -12.89
N THR A 32 -4.69 10.17 -12.32
CA THR A 32 -5.31 11.40 -12.84
C THR A 32 -4.60 12.69 -12.42
N ALA A 33 -3.56 12.59 -11.59
CA ALA A 33 -2.89 13.75 -11.00
C ALA A 33 -3.86 14.64 -10.21
N ALA A 34 -4.74 14.02 -9.42
CA ALA A 34 -5.64 14.75 -8.53
C ALA A 34 -4.85 15.73 -7.64
N PRO A 35 -5.36 16.94 -7.37
CA PRO A 35 -4.64 17.98 -6.62
C PRO A 35 -4.07 17.50 -5.28
N GLU A 36 -4.83 16.69 -4.55
CA GLU A 36 -4.43 16.10 -3.27
C GLU A 36 -3.26 15.14 -3.43
N SER A 37 -3.29 14.32 -4.49
CA SER A 37 -2.19 13.41 -4.81
C SER A 37 -0.93 14.17 -5.23
N VAL A 38 -1.08 15.20 -6.08
CA VAL A 38 0.04 16.04 -6.50
C VAL A 38 0.69 16.68 -5.28
N TYR A 39 -0.08 17.28 -4.38
CA TYR A 39 0.42 17.88 -3.14
C TYR A 39 1.21 16.90 -2.29
N ILE A 40 0.67 15.71 -2.02
CA ILE A 40 1.34 14.68 -1.19
C ILE A 40 2.69 14.31 -1.82
N PHE A 41 2.72 14.06 -3.13
CA PHE A 41 3.96 13.67 -3.80
C PHE A 41 4.92 14.84 -4.01
N THR A 42 4.44 16.09 -4.04
CA THR A 42 5.31 17.27 -3.95
C THR A 42 6.01 17.31 -2.60
N LYS A 43 5.31 17.01 -1.49
CA LYS A 43 5.94 16.90 -0.16
C LYS A 43 6.96 15.77 -0.08
N VAL A 44 6.69 14.63 -0.71
CA VAL A 44 7.69 13.56 -0.88
C VAL A 44 8.90 14.08 -1.67
N GLY A 45 8.67 14.81 -2.76
CA GLY A 45 9.74 15.41 -3.56
C GLY A 45 10.57 16.43 -2.79
N GLU A 46 9.94 17.33 -2.04
CA GLU A 46 10.60 18.31 -1.16
C GLU A 46 11.47 17.60 -0.10
N PHE A 47 10.94 16.55 0.53
CA PHE A 47 11.68 15.75 1.51
C PHE A 47 12.92 15.11 0.89
N VAL A 48 12.78 14.46 -0.27
CA VAL A 48 13.91 13.83 -0.98
C VAL A 48 14.93 14.87 -1.43
N HIS A 49 14.47 16.02 -1.95
CA HIS A 49 15.34 17.11 -2.38
C HIS A 49 16.20 17.67 -1.23
N GLY A 50 15.72 17.60 0.01
CA GLY A 50 16.51 17.94 1.20
C GLY A 50 17.77 17.09 1.41
N TYR A 51 17.78 15.85 0.90
CA TYR A 51 18.94 14.93 0.97
C TYR A 51 19.68 14.76 -0.36
N ALA A 52 19.00 15.00 -1.48
CA ALA A 52 19.53 14.85 -2.83
C ALA A 52 19.16 16.07 -3.68
N GLN A 53 19.85 17.20 -3.48
CA GLN A 53 19.51 18.49 -4.12
C GLN A 53 19.64 18.47 -5.65
N PHE A 54 20.35 17.50 -6.22
CA PHE A 54 20.47 17.34 -7.67
C PHE A 54 19.21 16.73 -8.31
N LEU A 55 18.26 16.21 -7.52
CA LEU A 55 17.04 15.59 -8.01
C LEU A 55 15.87 16.61 -7.97
N PRO A 56 15.27 17.00 -9.11
CA PRO A 56 14.20 18.00 -9.13
C PRO A 56 12.94 17.50 -8.42
N VAL A 57 12.30 18.36 -7.60
CA VAL A 57 11.07 18.02 -6.85
C VAL A 57 9.97 17.51 -7.78
N GLU A 58 9.75 18.15 -8.93
CA GLU A 58 8.71 17.75 -9.89
C GLU A 58 8.98 16.36 -10.50
N MET A 59 10.26 16.04 -10.75
CA MET A 59 10.64 14.72 -11.25
C MET A 59 10.36 13.64 -10.20
N VAL A 60 10.75 13.89 -8.94
CA VAL A 60 10.47 12.96 -7.83
C VAL A 60 8.98 12.81 -7.61
N GLN A 61 8.24 13.91 -7.62
CA GLN A 61 6.78 13.94 -7.47
C GLN A 61 6.11 13.04 -8.50
N ALA A 62 6.38 13.25 -9.79
CA ALA A 62 5.75 12.49 -10.86
C ALA A 62 6.14 11.01 -10.81
N SER A 63 7.44 10.71 -10.66
CA SER A 63 7.94 9.33 -10.64
C SER A 63 7.49 8.55 -9.42
N ALA A 64 7.51 9.14 -8.22
CA ALA A 64 7.03 8.50 -7.00
C ALA A 64 5.50 8.29 -7.04
N ARG A 65 4.74 9.25 -7.57
CA ARG A 65 3.28 9.12 -7.73
C ARG A 65 2.92 7.98 -8.67
N ILE A 66 3.48 7.97 -9.88
CA ILE A 66 3.19 6.94 -10.88
C ILE A 66 3.77 5.59 -10.45
N GLY A 67 5.01 5.56 -9.97
CA GLY A 67 5.67 4.34 -9.52
C GLY A 67 4.94 3.66 -8.37
N SER A 68 4.52 4.42 -7.35
CA SER A 68 3.70 3.87 -6.27
C SER A 68 2.32 3.40 -6.76
N GLY A 69 1.68 4.13 -7.68
CA GLY A 69 0.43 3.68 -8.31
C GLY A 69 0.59 2.35 -9.06
N VAL A 70 1.68 2.16 -9.81
CA VAL A 70 1.96 0.89 -10.49
C VAL A 70 2.17 -0.25 -9.47
N MET A 71 2.93 0.00 -8.39
CA MET A 71 3.10 -0.99 -7.32
C MET A 71 1.76 -1.37 -6.67
N GLU A 72 0.89 -0.40 -6.40
CA GLU A 72 -0.43 -0.63 -5.81
C GLU A 72 -1.36 -1.40 -6.76
N LEU A 73 -1.33 -1.10 -8.06
CA LEU A 73 -2.07 -1.87 -9.07
C LEU A 73 -1.63 -3.33 -9.07
N ILE A 74 -0.33 -3.59 -9.13
CA ILE A 74 0.22 -4.95 -9.08
C ILE A 74 -0.19 -5.63 -7.76
N ALA A 75 -0.06 -4.95 -6.62
CA ALA A 75 -0.43 -5.50 -5.32
C ALA A 75 -1.91 -5.90 -5.27
N SER A 76 -2.81 -5.03 -5.75
CA SER A 76 -4.26 -5.28 -5.77
C SER A 76 -4.62 -6.51 -6.62
N VAL A 77 -4.01 -6.67 -7.80
CA VAL A 77 -4.22 -7.85 -8.66
C VAL A 77 -3.71 -9.13 -7.99
N LEU A 78 -2.48 -9.09 -7.44
CA LEU A 78 -1.88 -10.25 -6.79
C LEU A 78 -2.64 -10.68 -5.53
N LEU A 79 -3.23 -9.73 -4.78
CA LEU A 79 -4.10 -10.01 -3.64
C LEU A 79 -5.36 -10.79 -4.04
N LEU A 80 -5.90 -10.58 -5.23
CA LEU A 80 -7.11 -11.26 -5.69
C LEU A 80 -6.85 -12.67 -6.24
N ILE A 81 -5.61 -12.95 -6.67
CA ILE A 81 -5.20 -14.28 -7.16
C ILE A 81 -4.76 -15.17 -5.98
N PRO A 82 -5.45 -16.28 -5.66
CA PRO A 82 -5.21 -17.06 -4.44
C PRO A 82 -3.79 -17.65 -4.29
N ARG A 83 -3.05 -17.83 -5.40
CA ARG A 83 -1.69 -18.36 -5.40
C ARG A 83 -0.62 -17.31 -5.10
N SER A 84 -0.94 -16.02 -5.22
CA SER A 84 0.00 -14.91 -5.08
C SER A 84 -0.35 -13.96 -3.93
N VAL A 85 -1.27 -14.36 -3.04
CA VAL A 85 -1.71 -13.52 -1.91
C VAL A 85 -0.54 -13.06 -1.05
N TRP A 86 0.44 -13.95 -0.79
CA TRP A 86 1.64 -13.59 -0.04
C TRP A 86 2.42 -12.44 -0.70
N ALA A 87 2.61 -12.48 -2.02
CA ALA A 87 3.35 -11.48 -2.77
C ALA A 87 2.57 -10.16 -2.85
N GLY A 88 1.27 -10.22 -3.14
CA GLY A 88 0.39 -9.05 -3.14
C GLY A 88 0.33 -8.38 -1.77
N SER A 89 0.25 -9.16 -0.70
CA SER A 89 0.24 -8.63 0.67
C SER A 89 1.57 -7.96 1.03
N LEU A 90 2.70 -8.57 0.67
CA LEU A 90 4.03 -7.97 0.91
C LEU A 90 4.19 -6.65 0.16
N LEU A 91 3.77 -6.61 -1.12
CA LEU A 91 3.85 -5.41 -1.94
C LEU A 91 2.91 -4.30 -1.43
N ALA A 92 1.70 -4.64 -1.00
CA ALA A 92 0.75 -3.71 -0.38
C ALA A 92 1.31 -3.10 0.91
N ILE A 93 1.93 -3.92 1.77
CA ILE A 93 2.61 -3.46 3.00
C ILE A 93 3.75 -2.52 2.65
N ALA A 94 4.59 -2.86 1.67
CA ALA A 94 5.73 -2.02 1.28
C ALA A 94 5.27 -0.67 0.71
N ALA A 95 4.33 -0.68 -0.25
CA ALA A 95 3.83 0.53 -0.89
C ALA A 95 3.10 1.45 0.11
N THR A 96 2.18 0.88 0.89
CA THR A 96 1.34 1.66 1.81
C THR A 96 2.04 1.97 3.13
N GLY A 97 2.99 1.13 3.56
CA GLY A 97 3.86 1.42 4.68
C GLY A 97 4.70 2.67 4.45
N GLY A 98 5.17 2.88 3.22
CA GLY A 98 5.80 4.15 2.81
C GLY A 98 4.90 5.36 3.06
N ALA A 99 3.61 5.26 2.71
CA ALA A 99 2.64 6.33 2.97
C ALA A 99 2.44 6.60 4.46
N ILE A 100 2.29 5.55 5.29
CA ILE A 100 2.20 5.69 6.76
C ILE A 100 3.45 6.38 7.31
N LEU A 101 4.64 5.96 6.88
CA LEU A 101 5.89 6.57 7.32
C LEU A 101 5.95 8.06 6.94
N SER A 102 5.51 8.44 5.74
CA SER A 102 5.43 9.85 5.34
C SER A 102 4.46 10.65 6.23
N HIS A 103 3.29 10.10 6.57
CA HIS A 103 2.36 10.70 7.54
C HIS A 103 2.99 10.93 8.91
N LEU A 104 3.76 9.96 9.41
CA LEU A 104 4.39 10.06 10.74
C LEU A 104 5.65 10.93 10.77
N THR A 105 6.20 11.31 9.60
CA THR A 105 7.49 12.02 9.53
C THR A 105 7.34 13.47 9.10
N PHE A 106 6.66 13.75 7.99
CA PHE A 106 6.63 15.11 7.41
C PHE A 106 5.29 15.55 6.83
N LEU A 107 4.32 14.66 6.62
CA LEU A 107 2.97 15.04 6.16
C LEU A 107 2.03 15.39 7.32
N GLY A 108 2.18 14.73 8.47
CA GLY A 108 1.19 14.76 9.56
C GLY A 108 0.01 13.82 9.31
N ILE A 109 -0.83 13.60 10.32
CA ILE A 109 -1.99 12.68 10.23
C ILE A 109 -3.10 13.26 9.35
N VAL A 110 -3.40 14.55 9.50
CA VAL A 110 -4.42 15.26 8.74
C VAL A 110 -3.76 15.99 7.58
N VAL A 111 -4.19 15.71 6.36
CA VAL A 111 -3.64 16.31 5.13
C VAL A 111 -4.77 17.00 4.38
N GLN A 112 -4.57 18.27 4.02
CA GLN A 112 -5.58 19.08 3.32
C GLN A 112 -6.98 19.04 3.95
N ASN A 113 -7.06 19.08 5.29
CA ASN A 113 -8.32 19.01 6.05
C ASN A 113 -9.16 17.74 5.81
N ASP A 114 -8.53 16.61 5.44
CA ASP A 114 -9.19 15.32 5.22
C ASP A 114 -9.67 14.61 6.51
N GLY A 115 -9.45 15.21 7.68
CA GLY A 115 -9.79 14.64 8.98
C GLY A 115 -9.01 13.36 9.35
N GLY A 116 -7.90 13.06 8.65
CA GLY A 116 -7.10 11.84 8.86
C GLY A 116 -7.58 10.62 8.06
N LEU A 117 -8.47 10.83 7.09
CA LEU A 117 -9.00 9.78 6.23
C LEU A 117 -7.88 9.00 5.51
N LEU A 118 -6.92 9.70 4.90
CA LEU A 118 -5.85 9.05 4.14
C LEU A 118 -4.97 8.17 5.02
N PHE A 119 -4.65 8.65 6.22
CA PHE A 119 -3.91 7.86 7.21
C PHE A 119 -4.69 6.61 7.63
N ALA A 120 -5.98 6.76 7.94
CA ALA A 120 -6.84 5.63 8.33
C ALA A 120 -6.97 4.57 7.23
N LEU A 121 -7.11 4.98 5.97
CA LEU A 121 -7.12 4.08 4.82
C LEU A 121 -5.78 3.35 4.68
N ALA A 122 -4.66 4.08 4.79
CA ALA A 122 -3.32 3.49 4.73
C ALA A 122 -3.10 2.44 5.84
N THR A 123 -3.46 2.76 7.08
CA THR A 123 -3.41 1.81 8.22
C THR A 123 -4.30 0.60 7.98
N THR A 124 -5.52 0.80 7.45
CA THR A 124 -6.45 -0.29 7.14
C THR A 124 -5.84 -1.27 6.13
N VAL A 125 -5.24 -0.76 5.05
CA VAL A 125 -4.55 -1.59 4.04
C VAL A 125 -3.37 -2.34 4.65
N VAL A 126 -2.54 -1.69 5.46
CA VAL A 126 -1.39 -2.36 6.10
C VAL A 126 -1.86 -3.45 7.06
N CYS A 127 -2.83 -3.17 7.94
CA CYS A 127 -3.36 -4.17 8.88
C CYS A 127 -3.98 -5.38 8.17
N THR A 128 -4.85 -5.13 7.19
CA THR A 128 -5.50 -6.20 6.40
C THR A 128 -4.48 -7.00 5.59
N SER A 129 -3.47 -6.35 5.03
CA SER A 129 -2.39 -7.03 4.29
C SER A 129 -1.48 -7.84 5.21
N VAL A 130 -1.16 -7.36 6.42
CA VAL A 130 -0.40 -8.13 7.41
C VAL A 130 -1.16 -9.40 7.83
N ILE A 131 -2.47 -9.29 8.07
CA ILE A 131 -3.32 -10.45 8.38
C ILE A 131 -3.34 -11.42 7.19
N ALA A 132 -3.55 -10.94 5.97
CA ALA A 132 -3.55 -11.77 4.77
C ALA A 132 -2.20 -12.48 4.55
N LEU A 133 -1.08 -11.77 4.72
CA LEU A 133 0.27 -12.33 4.65
C LEU A 133 0.47 -13.42 5.70
N TYR A 134 0.04 -13.18 6.94
CA TYR A 134 0.14 -14.16 8.01
C TYR A 134 -0.67 -15.43 7.69
N LEU A 135 -1.91 -15.29 7.21
CA LEU A 135 -2.76 -16.43 6.82
C LEU A 135 -2.18 -17.22 5.64
N HIS A 136 -1.44 -16.56 4.75
CA HIS A 136 -0.83 -17.14 3.55
C HIS A 136 0.69 -17.37 3.66
N ARG A 137 1.26 -17.30 4.88
CA ARG A 137 2.72 -17.38 5.12
C ARG A 137 3.38 -18.67 4.61
N THR A 138 2.64 -19.77 4.53
CA THR A 138 3.13 -21.05 3.99
C THR A 138 3.36 -21.01 2.48
N GLN A 139 2.76 -20.04 1.76
CA GLN A 139 2.97 -19.83 0.33
C GLN A 139 4.29 -19.08 0.02
N VAL A 140 4.97 -18.53 1.04
CA VAL A 140 6.22 -17.78 0.86
C VAL A 140 7.34 -18.75 0.44
N PRO A 141 7.97 -18.62 -0.74
CA PRO A 141 8.85 -19.64 -1.31
C PRO A 141 10.04 -20.07 -0.45
N VAL A 142 10.61 -19.14 0.33
CA VAL A 142 11.83 -19.36 1.14
C VAL A 142 11.49 -19.72 2.60
N ILE A 143 10.53 -19.00 3.19
CA ILE A 143 10.22 -19.09 4.62
C ILE A 143 9.06 -20.05 4.89
N GLY A 144 8.13 -20.20 3.94
CA GLY A 144 6.89 -20.96 4.12
C GLY A 144 7.09 -22.44 4.39
N LYS A 145 8.23 -23.02 3.97
CA LYS A 145 8.59 -24.42 4.24
C LYS A 145 8.88 -24.71 5.73
N ARG A 146 9.05 -23.67 6.56
CA ARG A 146 9.33 -23.79 8.00
C ARG A 146 8.06 -23.78 8.87
N PHE A 147 6.88 -23.62 8.27
CA PHE A 147 5.57 -23.51 8.94
C PHE A 147 4.61 -24.61 8.49
#